data_AF-A0A972BSG4-F1
#
_entry.id   AF-A0A972BSG4-F1
#
_cell.length_a   1.000
_cell.length_b   1.000
_cell.length_c   1.000
_cell.angle_alpha   90.00
_cell.angle_beta   90.00
_cell.angle_gamma   90.00
#
_symmetry.space_group_name_H-M   'P 1'
#
loop_
_entity.id
_entity.type
_entity.pdbx_description
1 polymer ?
#
loop_
_entity_poly.entity_id
_entity_poly.type
_entity_poly.pdbx_seq_one_letter_code
_entity_poly.pdbx_strand_id
1 'polypeptide(L)'
;MNKRRIVFLSICTLAIVIFAISCSSKRPESKKTPSPKQIATPAPEPKPEPKPEPQPQPEPQPEPEPQQPQQPAGELEVIASFETTILDMSESRLNNINIASQKITGHIVQPGEVFSFNEVVGERTSERGFQKATAIIREEKVYEEGGGVCQVSSTLYNAALKAGMEIIERHSHSRDVHYIPQGQDAAVSYGYKDFKFRNTKDFPIRTEAYVKGNKMIAAILRAE
;
A
#
# COMPACT_ATOMS: atom_id res chain seq x y z
N MET A 1 54.96 27.75 -17.10
CA MET A 1 55.13 28.90 -18.02
C MET A 1 54.38 28.62 -19.31
N ASN A 2 53.76 29.66 -19.89
CA ASN A 2 52.97 29.75 -21.15
C ASN A 2 51.48 29.39 -21.01
N LYS A 3 50.57 30.32 -20.70
CA LYS A 3 50.06 31.57 -21.35
C LYS A 3 49.13 31.33 -22.57
N ARG A 4 47.94 31.96 -22.46
CA ARG A 4 47.00 32.53 -23.48
C ARG A 4 45.61 31.87 -23.38
N ARG A 5 44.63 32.38 -22.62
CA ARG A 5 43.78 33.58 -22.81
C ARG A 5 43.28 33.75 -24.25
N ILE A 6 42.02 33.37 -24.51
CA ILE A 6 41.17 33.94 -25.56
C ILE A 6 39.81 34.25 -24.95
N VAL A 7 39.45 35.52 -25.06
CA VAL A 7 38.18 36.16 -24.70
C VAL A 7 37.33 36.17 -25.96
N PHE A 8 36.05 35.80 -25.89
CA PHE A 8 35.07 36.28 -26.85
C PHE A 8 33.82 36.80 -26.13
N LEU A 9 33.55 38.06 -26.45
CA LEU A 9 32.56 38.99 -25.93
C LEU A 9 31.59 39.26 -27.08
N SER A 10 30.28 39.09 -26.87
CA SER A 10 29.20 39.57 -27.76
C SER A 10 27.91 39.49 -26.92
N ILE A 11 27.36 40.53 -26.27
CA ILE A 11 26.85 41.86 -26.67
C ILE A 11 25.59 41.81 -27.56
N CYS A 12 24.49 42.34 -26.97
CA CYS A 12 23.27 42.95 -27.54
C CYS A 12 22.27 42.00 -28.24
N THR A 13 20.95 42.06 -27.99
CA THR A 13 20.08 43.25 -27.99
C THR A 13 18.85 43.15 -27.07
N LEU A 14 18.40 44.35 -26.69
CA LEU A 14 17.34 44.78 -25.77
C LEU A 14 16.06 45.18 -26.52
N ALA A 15 14.87 44.95 -25.93
CA ALA A 15 13.61 45.70 -26.19
C ALA A 15 12.73 45.55 -24.92
N ILE A 16 12.57 46.54 -24.02
CA ILE A 16 11.90 47.87 -24.02
C ILE A 16 10.39 47.82 -24.33
N VAL A 17 9.54 47.73 -23.29
CA VAL A 17 8.65 48.76 -22.65
C VAL A 17 7.36 49.07 -23.43
N ILE A 18 6.19 48.83 -22.82
CA ILE A 18 5.06 49.80 -22.73
C ILE A 18 4.33 49.63 -21.37
N PHE A 19 4.05 50.77 -20.74
CA PHE A 19 3.53 50.96 -19.39
C PHE A 19 2.12 51.62 -19.47
N ALA A 20 1.16 51.06 -18.72
CA ALA A 20 0.14 51.70 -17.88
C ALA A 20 -1.12 52.47 -18.40
N ILE A 21 -2.09 52.45 -17.45
CA ILE A 21 -3.16 53.42 -17.09
C ILE A 21 -4.58 53.17 -17.66
N SER A 22 -5.54 52.70 -16.85
CA SER A 22 -6.45 53.57 -16.06
C SER A 22 -7.65 52.81 -15.43
N CYS A 23 -8.05 53.29 -14.24
CA CYS A 23 -9.15 52.83 -13.38
C CYS A 23 -10.57 53.07 -13.93
N SER A 24 -11.54 52.23 -13.53
CA SER A 24 -12.79 52.76 -12.94
C SER A 24 -13.62 51.71 -12.19
N SER A 25 -14.00 52.06 -10.97
CA SER A 25 -14.84 51.31 -10.02
C SER A 25 -16.34 51.62 -10.21
N LYS A 26 -17.21 50.64 -9.92
CA LYS A 26 -18.62 50.75 -9.46
C LYS A 26 -19.25 49.34 -9.54
N ARG A 27 -20.16 48.85 -8.70
CA ARG A 27 -20.66 49.00 -7.31
C ARG A 27 -21.66 47.80 -7.16
N PRO A 28 -21.98 47.29 -5.96
CA PRO A 28 -22.84 46.12 -5.82
C PRO A 28 -24.33 46.50 -5.81
N GLU A 29 -25.19 45.67 -6.44
CA GLU A 29 -26.65 45.88 -6.44
C GLU A 29 -27.35 45.27 -5.22
N SER A 30 -28.36 46.01 -4.80
CA SER A 30 -29.10 45.95 -3.54
C SER A 30 -30.36 45.08 -3.64
N LYS A 31 -30.66 44.41 -2.52
CA LYS A 31 -31.93 43.78 -2.16
C LYS A 31 -33.14 44.67 -2.48
N LYS A 32 -34.23 44.04 -2.95
CA LYS A 32 -35.58 44.63 -2.99
C LYS A 32 -36.49 43.87 -2.02
N THR A 33 -37.08 44.62 -1.10
CA THR A 33 -38.31 44.28 -0.38
C THR A 33 -39.41 45.22 -0.90
N PRO A 34 -40.65 44.76 -1.04
CA PRO A 34 -41.79 45.62 -0.77
C PRO A 34 -42.71 45.04 0.32
N SER A 35 -43.40 45.98 0.95
CA SER A 35 -44.13 45.92 2.22
C SER A 35 -45.66 45.80 1.97
N PRO A 36 -46.56 46.06 2.94
CA PRO A 36 -47.47 45.09 3.56
C PRO A 36 -48.96 45.26 3.18
N LYS A 37 -49.81 44.27 3.47
CA LYS A 37 -51.26 44.49 3.66
C LYS A 37 -51.81 43.70 4.84
N GLN A 38 -52.71 44.37 5.56
CA GLN A 38 -53.30 44.05 6.86
C GLN A 38 -54.60 43.24 6.76
N ILE A 39 -54.73 42.32 7.73
CA ILE A 39 -55.88 42.04 8.62
C ILE A 39 -57.21 41.52 8.01
N ALA A 40 -57.53 40.28 8.38
CA ALA A 40 -58.86 39.86 8.80
C ALA A 40 -58.73 38.99 10.07
N THR A 41 -59.58 39.28 11.06
CA THR A 41 -59.65 38.68 12.40
C THR A 41 -60.15 37.23 12.35
N PRO A 42 -59.65 36.32 13.21
CA PRO A 42 -59.92 34.88 13.09
C PRO A 42 -61.29 34.47 13.65
N ALA A 43 -61.90 33.46 13.02
CA ALA A 43 -62.97 32.65 13.61
C ALA A 43 -62.41 31.82 14.79
N PRO A 44 -63.22 31.48 15.82
CA PRO A 44 -62.73 30.65 16.91
C PRO A 44 -62.45 29.22 16.41
N GLU A 45 -61.18 28.83 16.42
CA GLU A 45 -60.75 27.46 16.13
C GLU A 45 -61.18 26.50 17.25
N PRO A 46 -61.52 25.24 16.91
CA PRO A 46 -61.95 24.23 17.86
C PRO A 46 -60.83 23.90 18.87
N LYS A 47 -61.25 23.60 20.11
CA LYS A 47 -60.40 23.19 21.22
C LYS A 47 -59.47 22.03 20.78
N PRO A 48 -58.15 22.09 21.02
CA PRO A 48 -57.24 21.05 20.57
C PRO A 48 -57.56 19.73 21.27
N GLU A 49 -57.80 18.69 20.47
CA GLU A 49 -57.83 17.31 20.98
C GLU A 49 -56.47 16.97 21.58
N PRO A 50 -56.42 16.21 22.71
CA PRO A 50 -55.16 15.78 23.29
C PRO A 50 -54.39 14.94 22.27
N LYS A 51 -53.16 15.37 22.01
CA LYS A 51 -52.18 14.67 21.18
C LYS A 51 -52.06 13.22 21.69
N PRO A 52 -52.08 12.19 20.83
CA PRO A 52 -51.73 10.85 21.26
C PRO A 52 -50.35 10.92 21.93
N GLU A 53 -50.21 10.38 23.14
CA GLU A 53 -48.90 10.19 23.74
C GLU A 53 -48.04 9.38 22.76
N PRO A 54 -46.78 9.79 22.50
CA PRO A 54 -45.91 8.97 21.68
C PRO A 54 -45.77 7.62 22.38
N GLN A 55 -46.16 6.56 21.67
CA GLN A 55 -45.92 5.20 22.13
C GLN A 55 -44.43 5.07 22.48
N PRO A 56 -44.06 4.39 23.58
CA PRO A 56 -42.67 4.14 23.88
C PRO A 56 -42.06 3.44 22.67
N GLN A 57 -41.03 4.07 22.08
CA GLN A 57 -40.23 3.38 21.07
C GLN A 57 -39.69 2.10 21.72
N PRO A 58 -39.71 0.95 21.02
CA PRO A 58 -38.99 -0.22 21.48
C PRO A 58 -37.56 0.20 21.80
N GLU A 59 -37.06 -0.15 22.98
CA GLU A 59 -35.63 -0.01 23.26
C GLU A 59 -34.86 -0.63 22.08
N PRO A 60 -33.79 0.01 21.57
CA PRO A 60 -32.98 -0.60 20.54
C PRO A 60 -32.50 -1.94 21.08
N GLN A 61 -32.94 -3.03 20.44
CA GLN A 61 -32.41 -4.35 20.72
C GLN A 61 -30.88 -4.28 20.57
N PRO A 62 -30.11 -4.97 21.44
CA PRO A 62 -28.67 -5.05 21.25
C PRO A 62 -28.41 -5.48 19.81
N GLU A 63 -27.66 -4.65 19.11
CA GLU A 63 -27.20 -4.93 17.76
C GLU A 63 -26.59 -6.35 17.78
N PRO A 64 -27.01 -7.26 16.89
CA PRO A 64 -26.38 -8.57 16.83
C PRO A 64 -24.88 -8.33 16.66
N GLU A 65 -24.07 -8.90 17.55
CA GLU A 65 -22.62 -8.94 17.35
C GLU A 65 -22.35 -9.38 15.90
N PRO A 66 -21.36 -8.79 15.20
CA PRO A 66 -21.06 -9.15 13.82
C PRO A 66 -20.88 -10.67 13.73
N GLN A 67 -21.91 -11.36 13.26
CA GLN A 67 -21.81 -12.77 12.97
C GLN A 67 -20.82 -12.85 11.83
N GLN A 68 -19.67 -13.49 12.08
CA GLN A 68 -18.69 -13.77 11.05
C GLN A 68 -19.44 -14.39 9.86
N PRO A 69 -19.29 -13.87 8.63
CA PRO A 69 -20.00 -14.41 7.48
C PRO A 69 -19.71 -15.91 7.42
N GLN A 70 -20.77 -16.73 7.43
CA GLN A 70 -20.65 -18.13 7.04
C GLN A 70 -20.20 -18.12 5.57
N GLN A 71 -18.91 -18.36 5.32
CA GLN A 71 -18.34 -18.25 3.99
C GLN A 71 -18.95 -19.33 3.08
N PRO A 72 -19.46 -18.96 1.89
CA PRO A 72 -19.81 -19.94 0.88
C PRO A 72 -18.54 -20.69 0.46
N ALA A 73 -18.67 -22.00 0.22
CA ALA A 73 -17.58 -22.84 -0.29
C ALA A 73 -16.97 -22.21 -1.55
N GLY A 74 -15.68 -21.83 -1.48
CA GLY A 74 -14.94 -21.25 -2.62
C GLY A 74 -13.86 -20.22 -2.29
N GLU A 75 -13.76 -19.73 -1.04
CA GLU A 75 -12.67 -18.85 -0.62
C GLU A 75 -11.62 -19.65 0.16
N LEU A 76 -10.40 -19.73 -0.37
CA LEU A 76 -9.31 -20.47 0.28
C LEU A 76 -9.08 -19.93 1.69
N GLU A 77 -9.03 -20.84 2.68
CA GLU A 77 -8.82 -20.47 4.09
C GLU A 77 -7.44 -19.84 4.30
N VAL A 78 -7.39 -18.64 4.88
CA VAL A 78 -6.13 -17.97 5.24
C VAL A 78 -5.62 -18.52 6.57
N ILE A 79 -4.49 -19.22 6.53
CA ILE A 79 -3.84 -19.79 7.74
C ILE A 79 -3.11 -18.69 8.50
N ALA A 80 -2.34 -17.86 7.78
CA ALA A 80 -1.67 -16.70 8.35
C ALA A 80 -1.34 -15.66 7.29
N SER A 81 -1.22 -14.40 7.71
CA SER A 81 -0.74 -13.31 6.88
C SER A 81 0.20 -12.38 7.65
N PHE A 82 1.00 -11.65 6.89
CA PHE A 82 1.87 -10.61 7.40
C PHE A 82 1.93 -9.44 6.42
N GLU A 83 2.15 -8.25 6.95
CA GLU A 83 2.34 -7.06 6.13
C GLU A 83 3.57 -6.26 6.58
N THR A 84 4.21 -5.61 5.61
CA THR A 84 5.26 -4.61 5.86
C THR A 84 4.91 -3.32 5.13
N THR A 85 5.34 -2.19 5.69
CA THR A 85 5.16 -0.89 5.03
C THR A 85 6.27 -0.66 4.00
N ILE A 86 5.89 -0.29 2.79
CA ILE A 86 6.80 0.15 1.74
C ILE A 86 7.09 1.64 1.96
N LEU A 87 8.29 1.96 2.42
CA LEU A 87 8.70 3.33 2.73
C LEU A 87 9.15 4.10 1.48
N ASP A 88 9.76 3.39 0.53
CA ASP A 88 10.17 3.93 -0.78
C ASP A 88 9.21 3.42 -1.85
N MET A 89 8.37 4.33 -2.36
CA MET A 89 7.35 4.07 -3.38
C MET A 89 7.83 4.41 -4.79
N SER A 90 9.15 4.44 -5.03
CA SER A 90 9.69 4.60 -6.38
C SER A 90 9.21 3.49 -7.32
N GLU A 91 8.96 3.86 -8.58
CA GLU A 91 8.41 2.97 -9.60
C GLU A 91 9.26 1.71 -9.77
N SER A 92 10.59 1.85 -9.85
CA SER A 92 11.51 0.72 -9.99
C SER A 92 11.45 -0.26 -8.84
N ARG A 93 11.32 0.24 -7.60
CA ARG A 93 11.22 -0.61 -6.42
C ARG A 93 9.88 -1.34 -6.37
N LEU A 94 8.78 -0.65 -6.67
CA LEU A 94 7.45 -1.26 -6.75
C LEU A 94 7.37 -2.29 -7.87
N ASN A 95 7.96 -2.02 -9.03
CA ASN A 95 8.08 -2.99 -10.12
C ASN A 95 8.77 -4.29 -9.66
N ASN A 96 9.91 -4.17 -8.99
CA ASN A 96 10.64 -5.34 -8.47
C ASN A 96 9.84 -6.14 -7.43
N ILE A 97 9.18 -5.44 -6.50
CA ILE A 97 8.29 -6.07 -5.51
C ILE A 97 7.15 -6.80 -6.21
N ASN A 98 6.51 -6.17 -7.19
CA ASN A 98 5.38 -6.75 -7.91
C ASN A 98 5.79 -7.98 -8.70
N ILE A 99 6.94 -7.95 -9.41
CA ILE A 99 7.45 -9.11 -10.14
C ILE A 99 7.71 -10.28 -9.17
N ALA A 100 8.42 -10.04 -8.06
CA ALA A 100 8.68 -11.09 -7.09
C ALA A 100 7.40 -11.63 -6.43
N SER A 101 6.45 -10.75 -6.09
CA SER A 101 5.16 -11.13 -5.51
C SER A 101 4.34 -11.99 -6.47
N GLN A 102 4.25 -11.59 -7.75
CA GLN A 102 3.55 -12.36 -8.79
C GLN A 102 4.14 -13.75 -9.00
N LYS A 103 5.47 -13.91 -8.86
CA LYS A 103 6.12 -15.22 -8.99
C LYS A 103 5.77 -16.19 -7.88
N ILE A 104 5.63 -15.70 -6.65
CA ILE A 104 5.30 -16.55 -5.50
C ILE A 104 3.79 -16.71 -5.32
N THR A 105 2.98 -15.77 -5.81
CA THR A 105 1.52 -15.86 -5.73
C THR A 105 1.01 -17.08 -6.48
N GLY A 106 0.25 -17.90 -5.77
CA GLY A 106 -0.36 -19.12 -6.28
C GLY A 106 0.53 -20.35 -6.26
N HIS A 107 1.75 -20.26 -5.76
CA HIS A 107 2.63 -21.42 -5.65
C HIS A 107 2.11 -22.40 -4.59
N ILE A 108 1.92 -23.66 -4.99
CA ILE A 108 1.44 -24.74 -4.13
C ILE A 108 2.64 -25.46 -3.53
N VAL A 109 2.63 -25.66 -2.21
CA VAL A 109 3.65 -26.42 -1.48
C VAL A 109 2.98 -27.63 -0.83
N GLN A 110 3.33 -28.81 -1.27
CA GLN A 110 2.77 -30.09 -0.80
C GLN A 110 3.18 -30.38 0.65
N PRO A 111 2.45 -31.24 1.38
CA PRO A 111 2.87 -31.72 2.70
C PRO A 111 4.33 -32.21 2.72
N GLY A 112 5.15 -31.66 3.61
CA GLY A 112 6.56 -32.01 3.74
C GLY A 112 7.49 -31.44 2.66
N GLU A 113 6.98 -30.78 1.62
CA GLU A 113 7.77 -30.12 0.58
C GLU A 113 8.44 -28.85 1.13
N VAL A 114 9.61 -28.52 0.59
CA VAL A 114 10.35 -27.29 0.92
C VAL A 114 10.14 -26.28 -0.19
N PHE A 115 9.57 -25.13 0.16
CA PHE A 115 9.56 -23.95 -0.68
C PHE A 115 10.94 -23.28 -0.67
N SER A 116 11.43 -22.86 -1.84
CA SER A 116 12.60 -21.98 -1.99
C SER A 116 12.21 -20.69 -2.68
N PHE A 117 12.49 -19.56 -2.03
CA PHE A 117 12.19 -18.25 -2.59
C PHE A 117 13.00 -17.99 -3.88
N ASN A 118 14.28 -18.35 -3.90
CA ASN A 118 15.14 -18.16 -5.06
C ASN A 118 14.80 -19.11 -6.22
N GLU A 119 14.36 -20.35 -5.97
CA GLU A 119 13.91 -21.25 -7.04
C GLU A 119 12.65 -20.71 -7.72
N VAL A 120 11.71 -20.14 -6.95
CA VAL A 120 10.44 -19.62 -7.47
C VAL A 120 10.61 -18.25 -8.16
N VAL A 121 11.34 -17.32 -7.56
CA VAL A 121 11.54 -15.96 -8.12
C VAL A 121 12.62 -15.95 -9.21
N GLY A 122 13.67 -16.73 -9.03
CA GLY A 122 14.85 -16.78 -9.91
C GLY A 122 15.78 -15.57 -9.77
N GLU A 123 16.72 -15.47 -10.71
CA GLU A 123 17.67 -14.38 -10.80
C GLU A 123 16.99 -13.03 -11.09
N ARG A 124 17.54 -11.95 -10.54
CA ARG A 124 16.99 -10.60 -10.65
C ARG A 124 17.78 -9.81 -11.68
N THR A 125 17.42 -9.98 -12.96
CA THR A 125 18.10 -9.31 -14.09
C THR A 125 17.18 -8.34 -14.83
N SER A 126 17.75 -7.36 -15.52
CA SER A 126 17.04 -6.45 -16.44
C SER A 126 16.21 -7.21 -17.50
N GLU A 127 16.73 -8.30 -18.07
CA GLU A 127 16.02 -9.11 -19.08
C GLU A 127 14.77 -9.80 -18.50
N ARG A 128 14.77 -10.04 -17.19
CA ARG A 128 13.63 -10.59 -16.45
C ARG A 128 12.71 -9.49 -15.89
N GLY A 129 12.93 -8.24 -16.30
CA GLY A 129 12.11 -7.08 -15.95
C GLY A 129 12.47 -6.42 -14.62
N PHE A 130 13.52 -6.88 -13.92
CA PHE A 130 13.95 -6.24 -12.70
C PHE A 130 14.68 -4.94 -13.01
N GLN A 131 14.36 -3.89 -12.27
CA GLN A 131 14.95 -2.57 -12.42
C GLN A 131 15.91 -2.29 -11.27
N LYS A 132 16.83 -1.36 -11.48
CA LYS A 132 17.72 -0.92 -10.41
C LYS A 132 16.93 -0.14 -9.35
N ALA A 133 17.11 -0.51 -8.10
CA ALA A 133 16.52 0.16 -6.94
C ALA A 133 17.46 -0.01 -5.72
N THR A 134 17.22 0.74 -4.65
CA THR A 134 18.03 0.63 -3.43
C THR A 134 17.96 -0.77 -2.83
N ALA A 135 19.13 -1.36 -2.56
CA ALA A 135 19.32 -2.64 -1.89
C ALA A 135 20.50 -2.56 -0.90
N ILE A 136 20.73 -3.66 -0.17
CA ILE A 136 21.82 -3.77 0.80
C ILE A 136 22.69 -4.97 0.43
N ILE A 137 23.93 -4.71 -0.01
CA ILE A 137 24.95 -5.72 -0.27
C ILE A 137 26.15 -5.42 0.62
N ARG A 138 26.66 -6.43 1.34
CA ARG A 138 27.91 -6.33 2.12
C ARG A 138 27.99 -5.04 2.96
N GLU A 139 26.91 -4.72 3.67
CA GLU A 139 26.82 -3.53 4.55
C GLU A 139 26.78 -2.17 3.85
N GLU A 140 26.65 -2.14 2.52
CA GLU A 140 26.51 -0.91 1.75
C GLU A 140 25.12 -0.80 1.13
N LYS A 141 24.59 0.43 1.09
CA LYS A 141 23.40 0.74 0.29
C LYS A 141 23.86 0.88 -1.16
N VAL A 142 23.36 0.02 -2.02
CA VAL A 142 23.71 -0.01 -3.44
C VAL A 142 22.45 0.13 -4.29
N TYR A 143 22.63 0.57 -5.53
CA TYR A 143 21.55 0.67 -6.50
C TYR A 143 21.70 -0.47 -7.50
N GLU A 144 20.96 -1.56 -7.28
CA GLU A 144 21.08 -2.81 -8.03
C GLU A 144 19.72 -3.33 -8.50
N GLU A 145 19.77 -4.23 -9.48
CA GLU A 145 18.59 -4.92 -9.99
C GLU A 145 17.95 -5.77 -8.90
N GLY A 146 16.64 -5.64 -8.72
CA GLY A 146 15.93 -6.38 -7.68
C GLY A 146 15.91 -5.72 -6.30
N GLY A 147 16.36 -4.47 -6.16
CA GLY A 147 16.12 -3.69 -4.94
C GLY A 147 14.63 -3.70 -4.56
N GLY A 148 14.34 -4.06 -3.30
CA GLY A 148 12.98 -4.29 -2.78
C GLY A 148 12.55 -5.75 -2.66
N VAL A 149 13.20 -6.70 -3.35
CA VAL A 149 12.81 -8.13 -3.32
C VAL A 149 12.97 -8.76 -1.94
N CYS A 150 13.97 -8.37 -1.14
CA CYS A 150 14.11 -8.85 0.23
C CYS A 150 12.92 -8.48 1.14
N GLN A 151 12.18 -7.42 0.82
CA GLN A 151 10.97 -7.07 1.57
C GLN A 151 9.86 -8.09 1.33
N VAL A 152 9.72 -8.60 0.10
CA VAL A 152 8.79 -9.69 -0.24
C VAL A 152 9.17 -10.96 0.52
N SER A 153 10.45 -11.34 0.50
CA SER A 153 10.95 -12.49 1.25
C SER A 153 10.73 -12.36 2.76
N SER A 154 11.05 -11.20 3.35
CA SER A 154 10.82 -10.93 4.78
C SER A 154 9.33 -10.99 5.15
N THR A 155 8.46 -10.46 4.30
CA THR A 155 7.01 -10.50 4.53
C THR A 155 6.49 -11.94 4.47
N LEU A 156 6.90 -12.72 3.46
CA LEU A 156 6.53 -14.13 3.34
C LEU A 156 7.09 -14.97 4.49
N TYR A 157 8.33 -14.70 4.93
CA TYR A 157 8.94 -15.37 6.07
C TYR A 157 8.09 -15.25 7.34
N ASN A 158 7.59 -14.06 7.65
CA ASN A 158 6.75 -13.87 8.83
C ASN A 158 5.36 -14.50 8.67
N ALA A 159 4.80 -14.51 7.46
CA ALA A 159 3.56 -15.25 7.19
C ALA A 159 3.76 -16.77 7.40
N ALA A 160 4.86 -17.33 6.88
CA ALA A 160 5.21 -18.74 7.06
C ALA A 160 5.49 -19.10 8.53
N LEU A 161 6.22 -18.24 9.25
CA LEU A 161 6.49 -18.41 10.67
C LEU A 161 5.19 -18.41 11.50
N LYS A 162 4.28 -17.45 11.23
CA LYS A 162 2.96 -17.39 11.88
C LYS A 162 2.07 -18.59 11.53
N ALA A 163 2.20 -19.12 10.31
CA ALA A 163 1.48 -20.33 9.88
C ALA A 163 2.01 -21.62 10.53
N GLY A 164 3.13 -21.55 11.27
CA GLY A 164 3.77 -22.70 11.91
C GLY A 164 4.57 -23.58 10.94
N MET A 165 5.06 -23.01 9.84
CA MET A 165 5.97 -23.70 8.92
C MET A 165 7.35 -23.86 9.55
N GLU A 166 8.06 -24.93 9.21
CA GLU A 166 9.44 -25.13 9.64
C GLU A 166 10.37 -24.27 8.76
N ILE A 167 11.14 -23.37 9.37
CA ILE A 167 12.07 -22.50 8.64
C ILE A 167 13.38 -23.26 8.42
N ILE A 168 13.66 -23.60 7.17
CA ILE A 168 14.82 -24.40 6.76
C ILE A 168 16.05 -23.50 6.53
N GLU A 169 15.84 -22.35 5.92
CA GLU A 169 16.90 -21.39 5.63
C GLU A 169 16.38 -19.97 5.82
N ARG A 170 17.11 -19.16 6.59
CA ARG A 170 16.85 -17.74 6.76
C ARG A 170 18.15 -17.02 7.06
N HIS A 171 18.38 -15.91 6.37
CA HIS A 171 19.52 -15.02 6.60
C HIS A 171 19.03 -13.66 7.07
N SER A 172 19.75 -13.03 8.00
CA SER A 172 19.51 -11.63 8.33
C SER A 172 20.22 -10.72 7.32
N HIS A 173 19.72 -9.51 7.15
CA HIS A 173 20.43 -8.41 6.54
C HIS A 173 21.60 -8.01 7.45
N SER A 174 22.67 -7.51 6.84
CA SER A 174 23.81 -6.99 7.59
C SER A 174 23.57 -5.60 8.19
N ARG A 175 22.41 -5.00 7.91
CA ARG A 175 21.98 -3.70 8.41
C ARG A 175 20.48 -3.70 8.65
N ASP A 176 20.03 -2.75 9.47
CA ASP A 176 18.62 -2.46 9.63
C ASP A 176 17.98 -2.02 8.30
N VAL A 177 16.81 -2.59 8.01
CA VAL A 177 16.01 -2.37 6.80
C VAL A 177 14.80 -1.47 7.05
N HIS A 178 14.51 -1.13 8.31
CA HIS A 178 13.49 -0.18 8.79
C HIS A 178 12.02 -0.47 8.43
N TYR A 179 11.72 -1.39 7.49
CA TYR A 179 10.36 -1.80 7.15
C TYR A 179 9.82 -2.95 8.01
N ILE A 180 10.66 -3.57 8.85
CA ILE A 180 10.29 -4.68 9.72
C ILE A 180 11.17 -4.70 10.99
N PRO A 181 10.65 -5.16 12.16
CA PRO A 181 11.45 -5.26 13.37
C PRO A 181 12.70 -6.14 13.23
N GLN A 182 13.72 -5.86 14.04
CA GLN A 182 14.95 -6.65 14.06
C GLN A 182 14.66 -8.13 14.36
N GLY A 183 15.31 -9.03 13.63
CA GLY A 183 15.14 -10.47 13.80
C GLY A 183 13.97 -11.05 13.01
N GLN A 184 13.13 -10.22 12.39
CA GLN A 184 12.02 -10.66 11.52
C GLN A 184 12.34 -10.56 10.03
N ASP A 185 13.56 -10.18 9.64
CA ASP A 185 13.93 -10.00 8.25
C ASP A 185 14.49 -11.29 7.61
N ALA A 186 14.21 -11.51 6.33
CA ALA A 186 14.78 -12.60 5.53
C ALA A 186 15.46 -12.02 4.30
N ALA A 187 16.80 -11.97 4.35
CA ALA A 187 17.63 -11.50 3.25
C ALA A 187 17.81 -12.59 2.20
N VAL A 188 17.63 -12.25 0.92
CA VAL A 188 17.84 -13.14 -0.21
C VAL A 188 18.81 -12.54 -1.21
N SER A 189 19.62 -13.40 -1.82
CA SER A 189 20.57 -13.08 -2.88
C SER A 189 20.68 -14.31 -3.76
N TYR A 190 20.37 -14.17 -5.04
CA TYR A 190 20.34 -15.32 -5.95
C TYR A 190 21.71 -16.02 -5.99
N GLY A 191 21.72 -17.35 -5.82
CA GLY A 191 22.94 -18.14 -5.77
C GLY A 191 23.75 -18.07 -4.46
N TYR A 192 23.33 -17.27 -3.46
CA TYR A 192 24.09 -17.13 -2.20
C TYR A 192 23.25 -17.20 -0.91
N LYS A 193 22.13 -16.47 -0.82
CA LYS A 193 21.23 -16.46 0.35
C LYS A 193 19.82 -16.78 -0.09
N ASP A 194 19.18 -17.73 0.56
CA ASP A 194 17.78 -18.07 0.27
C ASP A 194 16.88 -17.95 1.51
N PHE A 195 15.59 -17.89 1.26
CA PHE A 195 14.57 -18.12 2.27
C PHE A 195 13.84 -19.41 1.91
N LYS A 196 13.90 -20.38 2.82
CA LYS A 196 13.27 -21.69 2.65
C LYS A 196 12.43 -22.07 3.85
N PHE A 197 11.26 -22.63 3.59
CA PHE A 197 10.42 -23.22 4.63
C PHE A 197 9.85 -24.55 4.15
N ARG A 198 9.64 -25.48 5.08
CA ARG A 198 8.94 -26.73 4.82
C ARG A 198 7.47 -26.58 5.22
N ASN A 199 6.57 -27.06 4.36
CA ASN A 199 5.18 -27.22 4.73
C ASN A 199 5.04 -28.32 5.80
N THR A 200 4.69 -27.93 7.02
CA THR A 200 4.50 -28.83 8.18
C THR A 200 3.06 -29.32 8.31
N LYS A 201 2.15 -28.87 7.43
CA LYS A 201 0.76 -29.32 7.40
C LYS A 201 0.65 -30.66 6.69
N ASP A 202 -0.44 -31.36 6.98
CA ASP A 202 -0.86 -32.60 6.33
C ASP A 202 -1.67 -32.34 5.04
N PHE A 203 -1.82 -31.07 4.64
CA PHE A 203 -2.47 -30.64 3.40
C PHE A 203 -1.60 -29.65 2.61
N PRO A 204 -1.84 -29.49 1.30
CA PRO A 204 -1.11 -28.52 0.48
C PRO A 204 -1.44 -27.09 0.92
N ILE A 205 -0.45 -26.20 0.85
CA ILE A 205 -0.64 -24.77 1.08
C ILE A 205 -0.39 -23.98 -0.18
N ARG A 206 -0.97 -22.78 -0.26
CA ARG A 206 -0.75 -21.82 -1.35
C ARG A 206 -0.15 -20.55 -0.78
N THR A 207 0.93 -20.07 -1.39
CA THR A 207 1.50 -18.75 -1.05
C THR A 207 0.79 -17.64 -1.83
N GLU A 208 0.56 -16.51 -1.18
CA GLU A 208 -0.04 -15.31 -1.76
C GLU A 208 0.79 -14.08 -1.41
N ALA A 209 0.92 -13.15 -2.35
CA ALA A 209 1.70 -11.94 -2.18
C ALA A 209 1.22 -10.82 -3.11
N TYR A 210 0.99 -9.63 -2.55
CA TYR A 210 0.58 -8.47 -3.35
C TYR A 210 0.83 -7.15 -2.60
N VAL A 211 0.79 -6.04 -3.36
CA VAL A 211 0.85 -4.68 -2.82
C VAL A 211 -0.55 -4.08 -2.76
N LYS A 212 -0.92 -3.52 -1.61
CA LYS A 212 -2.17 -2.75 -1.41
C LYS A 212 -1.84 -1.40 -0.78
N GLY A 213 -2.02 -0.31 -1.54
CA GLY A 213 -1.55 1.00 -1.11
C GLY A 213 -0.02 1.00 -0.94
N ASN A 214 0.47 1.34 0.25
CA ASN A 214 1.89 1.25 0.61
C ASN A 214 2.23 0.02 1.45
N LYS A 215 1.39 -1.03 1.41
CA LYS A 215 1.62 -2.27 2.16
C LYS A 215 1.99 -3.40 1.23
N MET A 216 3.09 -4.08 1.54
CA MET A 216 3.42 -5.39 0.98
C MET A 216 2.80 -6.44 1.88
N ILE A 217 1.91 -7.28 1.34
CA ILE A 217 1.18 -8.30 2.09
C ILE A 217 1.58 -9.67 1.55
N ALA A 218 1.90 -10.61 2.44
CA ALA A 218 2.06 -12.01 2.11
C ALA A 218 1.16 -12.87 3.00
N ALA A 219 0.64 -13.97 2.46
CA ALA A 219 -0.21 -14.90 3.17
C ALA A 219 0.10 -16.35 2.80
N ILE A 220 -0.19 -17.24 3.74
CA ILE A 220 -0.23 -18.69 3.54
C ILE A 220 -1.68 -19.13 3.68
N LEU A 221 -2.20 -19.79 2.64
CA LEU A 221 -3.57 -20.27 2.58
C LEU A 221 -3.57 -21.80 2.52
N ARG A 222 -4.64 -22.42 3.02
CA ARG A 222 -4.94 -23.82 2.74
C ARG A 222 -5.29 -23.95 1.26
N ALA A 223 -4.68 -24.90 0.57
CA ALA A 223 -5.08 -25.27 -0.79
C ALA A 223 -5.96 -26.52 -0.73
N GLU A 224 -7.03 -26.53 -1.53
CA GLU A 224 -7.92 -27.68 -1.72
C GLU A 224 -7.46 -28.55 -2.90
#